data_AF-A0A924KCN0-F1
#
_entry.id   AF-A0A924KCN0-F1
#
_cell.length_a   1.000
_cell.length_b   1.000
_cell.length_c   1.000
_cell.angle_alpha   90.00
_cell.angle_beta   90.00
_cell.angle_gamma   90.00
#
_symmetry.space_group_name_H-M   'P 1'
#
loop_
_entity.id
_entity.type
_entity.pdbx_description
1 polymer ?
#
loop_
_entity_poly.entity_id
_entity_poly.type
_entity_poly.pdbx_seq_one_letter_code
_entity_poly.pdbx_strand_id
1 'polypeptide(L)'
;MNAPDTLKTPAVPRLTSLSHGGGCGCKIAPGVLSEILKNSSNLPIPKELLVGIETADDAAVYLLNENQALIATTDFFMPIVDDPYDFGRIAASNAISDVYAMGGTPIMAL
;
A
#
# COMPACT_ATOMS: atom_id res chain seq x y z
N MET A 1 41.68 29.16 27.02
CA MET A 1 41.45 28.45 25.75
C MET A 1 40.34 27.42 25.98
N ASN A 2 39.10 27.79 25.76
CA ASN A 2 37.97 26.86 25.76
C ASN A 2 37.35 26.97 24.35
N ALA A 3 37.53 25.92 23.55
CA ALA A 3 36.88 25.83 22.25
C ALA A 3 35.38 25.62 22.46
N PRO A 4 34.51 26.25 21.64
CA PRO A 4 33.08 26.06 21.75
C PRO A 4 32.72 24.62 21.39
N ASP A 5 31.94 24.00 22.27
CA ASP A 5 31.35 22.68 22.14
C ASP A 5 30.55 22.63 20.83
N THR A 6 31.05 21.89 19.84
CA THR A 6 30.40 21.75 18.54
C THR A 6 29.11 20.96 18.73
N LEU A 7 27.97 21.64 18.61
CA LEU A 7 26.64 21.03 18.59
C LEU A 7 26.63 19.89 17.56
N LYS A 8 26.64 18.64 18.04
CA LYS A 8 26.39 17.46 17.20
C LYS A 8 24.98 17.57 16.65
N THR A 9 24.85 17.94 15.37
CA THR A 9 23.61 17.73 14.63
C THR A 9 23.24 16.25 14.77
N PRO A 10 22.01 15.90 15.20
CA PRO A 10 21.61 14.50 15.25
C PRO A 10 21.77 13.92 13.84
N ALA A 11 22.54 12.84 13.74
CA ALA A 11 22.71 12.13 12.47
C ALA A 11 21.32 11.70 12.00
N VAL A 12 20.94 12.07 10.77
CA VAL A 12 19.68 11.64 10.19
C VAL A 12 19.68 10.11 10.15
N PRO A 13 18.70 9.44 10.78
CA PRO A 13 18.69 7.98 10.82
C PRO A 13 18.48 7.42 9.41
N ARG A 14 19.10 6.27 9.13
CA ARG A 14 18.86 5.51 7.90
C ARG A 14 17.39 5.10 7.87
N LEU A 15 16.69 5.34 6.76
CA LEU A 15 15.25 5.12 6.69
C LEU A 15 14.89 3.65 6.93
N THR A 16 15.73 2.71 6.46
CA THR A 16 15.57 1.28 6.72
C THR A 16 15.76 0.87 8.18
N SER A 17 16.43 1.69 9.01
CA SER A 17 16.55 1.43 10.45
C SER A 17 15.22 1.57 11.21
N LEU A 18 14.21 2.16 10.56
CA LEU A 18 12.85 2.29 11.10
C LEU A 18 11.96 1.08 10.73
N SER A 19 12.44 0.17 9.87
CA SER A 19 11.70 -1.00 9.40
C SER A 19 12.00 -2.23 10.25
N HIS A 20 11.02 -2.68 11.05
CA HIS A 20 11.14 -3.90 11.86
C HIS A 20 10.66 -5.10 11.05
N GLY A 21 11.58 -5.72 10.32
CA GLY A 21 11.28 -6.70 9.27
C GLY A 21 11.05 -5.99 7.94
N GLY A 22 11.74 -6.41 6.89
CA GLY A 22 11.61 -5.84 5.54
C GLY A 22 11.22 -6.92 4.51
N GLY A 23 10.51 -6.52 3.44
CA GLY A 23 10.14 -7.38 2.31
C GLY A 23 8.79 -8.11 2.48
N CYS A 24 8.59 -9.22 1.74
CA CYS A 24 7.36 -10.02 1.81
C CYS A 24 7.00 -10.53 3.22
N GLY A 25 7.95 -10.54 4.16
CA GLY A 25 7.71 -10.95 5.55
C GLY A 25 6.92 -9.94 6.39
N CYS A 26 6.63 -8.75 5.87
CA CYS A 26 5.86 -7.71 6.56
C CYS A 26 4.34 -7.83 6.33
N LYS A 27 3.91 -8.59 5.30
CA LYS A 27 2.49 -8.80 5.01
C LYS A 27 1.94 -9.94 5.87
N ILE A 28 0.68 -9.84 6.29
CA ILE A 28 -0.03 -10.94 6.95
C ILE A 28 -0.12 -12.11 5.96
N ALA A 29 0.18 -13.33 6.42
CA ALA A 29 0.09 -14.50 5.57
C ALA A 29 -1.34 -14.66 5.00
N PRO A 30 -1.51 -15.07 3.72
CA PRO A 30 -2.82 -15.09 3.06
C PRO A 30 -3.90 -15.86 3.82
N GLY A 31 -3.56 -17.02 4.40
CA GLY A 31 -4.49 -17.83 5.18
C GLY A 31 -4.96 -17.15 6.47
N VAL A 32 -4.06 -16.41 7.14
CA VAL A 32 -4.38 -15.64 8.35
C VAL A 32 -5.27 -14.45 8.00
N LEU A 33 -4.96 -13.73 6.92
CA LEU A 33 -5.79 -12.62 6.46
C LEU A 33 -7.20 -13.10 6.08
N SER A 34 -7.30 -14.21 5.34
CA SER A 34 -8.59 -14.82 5.00
C SER A 34 -9.40 -15.15 6.26
N GLU A 35 -8.77 -15.71 7.28
CA GLU A 35 -9.44 -16.02 8.56
C GLU A 35 -9.94 -14.77 9.28
N ILE A 36 -9.15 -13.69 9.31
CA ILE A 36 -9.55 -12.40 9.90
C ILE A 36 -10.76 -11.82 9.16
N LEU A 37 -10.77 -11.89 7.82
CA LEU A 37 -11.82 -11.29 6.98
C LEU A 37 -13.10 -12.13 6.87
N LYS A 38 -13.12 -13.40 7.30
CA LYS A 38 -14.32 -14.26 7.26
C LYS A 38 -15.55 -13.64 7.93
N ASN A 39 -15.35 -12.78 8.93
CA ASN A 39 -16.43 -12.14 9.69
C ASN A 39 -16.66 -10.67 9.34
N SER A 40 -15.88 -10.08 8.41
CA SER A 40 -16.05 -8.68 8.01
C SER A 40 -17.16 -8.47 6.96
N SER A 41 -17.69 -9.54 6.38
CA SER A 41 -18.68 -9.52 5.29
C SER A 41 -20.15 -9.40 5.75
N ASN A 42 -20.41 -8.86 6.94
CA ASN A 42 -21.79 -8.66 7.43
C ASN A 42 -22.51 -7.46 6.78
N LEU A 43 -21.88 -6.78 5.84
CA LEU A 43 -22.49 -5.68 5.09
C LEU A 43 -23.08 -6.22 3.76
N PRO A 44 -24.26 -5.72 3.34
CA PRO A 44 -24.80 -6.04 2.02
C PRO A 44 -23.79 -5.65 0.93
N ILE A 45 -23.42 -6.59 0.08
CA ILE A 45 -22.55 -6.34 -1.07
C ILE A 45 -23.42 -5.72 -2.19
N PRO A 46 -23.12 -4.49 -2.64
CA PRO A 46 -23.83 -3.87 -3.76
C PRO A 46 -23.64 -4.68 -5.04
N LYS A 47 -24.65 -4.70 -5.93
CA LYS A 47 -24.55 -5.40 -7.22
C LYS A 47 -23.55 -4.75 -8.17
N GLU A 48 -23.27 -3.47 -7.91
CA GLU A 48 -22.32 -2.64 -8.63
C GLU A 48 -20.87 -3.01 -8.29
N LEU A 49 -20.61 -3.71 -7.17
CA LEU A 49 -19.28 -4.23 -6.87
C LEU A 49 -19.00 -5.45 -7.75
N LEU A 50 -18.14 -5.26 -8.76
CA LEU A 50 -17.79 -6.31 -9.73
C LEU A 50 -16.69 -7.23 -9.22
N VAL A 51 -15.73 -6.66 -8.48
CA VAL A 51 -14.61 -7.36 -7.86
C VAL A 51 -14.50 -6.84 -6.42
N GLY A 52 -14.65 -7.76 -5.47
CA GLY A 52 -14.76 -7.47 -4.05
C GLY A 52 -13.88 -8.36 -3.19
N ILE A 53 -14.21 -8.45 -1.90
CA ILE A 53 -13.45 -9.28 -0.95
C ILE A 53 -13.62 -10.78 -1.28
N GLU A 54 -14.73 -11.16 -1.89
CA GLU A 54 -15.02 -12.56 -2.23
C GLU A 54 -14.08 -13.16 -3.28
N THR A 55 -13.51 -12.34 -4.18
CA THR A 55 -12.62 -12.80 -5.25
C THR A 55 -11.14 -12.70 -4.88
N ALA A 56 -10.79 -11.98 -3.80
CA ALA A 56 -9.43 -11.79 -3.31
C ALA A 56 -8.43 -11.35 -4.40
N ASP A 57 -8.86 -10.38 -5.23
CA ASP A 57 -8.10 -9.84 -6.35
C ASP A 57 -7.24 -8.63 -5.91
N ASP A 58 -6.37 -8.13 -6.80
CA ASP A 58 -5.40 -7.07 -6.50
C ASP A 58 -6.05 -5.68 -6.25
N ALA A 59 -7.31 -5.48 -6.64
CA ALA A 59 -8.06 -4.24 -6.40
C ALA A 59 -9.58 -4.46 -6.34
N ALA A 60 -10.29 -3.50 -5.74
CA ALA A 60 -11.75 -3.44 -5.83
C ALA A 60 -12.19 -2.79 -7.14
N VAL A 61 -13.21 -3.35 -7.79
CA VAL A 61 -13.79 -2.79 -9.03
C VAL A 61 -15.26 -2.51 -8.83
N TYR A 62 -15.67 -1.25 -9.00
CA TYR A 62 -17.04 -0.77 -8.77
C TYR A 62 -17.63 -0.16 -10.05
N LEU A 63 -18.75 -0.69 -10.53
CA LEU A 63 -19.45 -0.19 -11.70
C LEU A 63 -20.12 1.16 -11.41
N LEU A 64 -19.76 2.20 -12.16
CA LEU A 64 -20.36 3.53 -12.04
C LEU A 64 -21.57 3.70 -12.96
N ASN A 65 -21.52 3.05 -14.13
CA ASN A 65 -22.57 3.03 -15.14
C ASN A 65 -22.31 1.89 -16.14
N GLU A 66 -23.17 1.71 -17.15
CA GLU A 66 -23.10 0.63 -18.15
C GLU A 66 -21.75 0.50 -18.88
N ASN A 67 -20.94 1.56 -18.92
CA ASN A 67 -19.73 1.64 -19.74
C ASN A 67 -18.46 1.97 -18.93
N GLN A 68 -18.56 2.14 -17.61
CA GLN A 68 -17.45 2.62 -16.79
C GLN A 68 -17.45 1.99 -15.40
N ALA A 69 -16.26 1.57 -14.96
CA ALA A 69 -16.01 1.12 -13.60
C ALA A 69 -14.84 1.90 -12.99
N LEU A 70 -14.88 2.05 -11.66
CA LEU A 70 -13.80 2.58 -10.83
C LEU A 70 -12.97 1.42 -10.28
N ILE A 71 -11.66 1.50 -10.44
CA ILE A 71 -10.70 0.60 -9.80
C ILE A 71 -10.12 1.34 -8.61
N ALA A 72 -10.21 0.74 -7.42
CA ALA A 72 -9.66 1.28 -6.18
C ALA A 72 -8.76 0.25 -5.53
N THR A 73 -7.51 0.62 -5.31
CA THR A 73 -6.50 -0.15 -4.57
C THR A 73 -5.86 0.71 -3.48
N THR A 74 -5.25 0.06 -2.49
CA THR A 74 -4.42 0.69 -1.47
C THR A 74 -3.29 -0.26 -1.09
N ASP A 75 -2.05 0.22 -1.15
CA ASP A 75 -0.89 -0.53 -0.64
C ASP A 75 0.09 0.43 0.04
N PHE A 76 0.71 -0.05 1.10
CA PHE A 76 1.72 0.66 1.86
C PHE A 76 2.67 -0.34 2.51
N PHE A 77 3.92 0.07 2.68
CA PHE A 77 4.92 -0.77 3.33
C PHE A 77 6.00 0.07 3.99
N MET A 78 6.72 -0.55 4.92
CA MET A 78 7.84 0.10 5.61
C MET A 78 9.00 0.36 4.64
N PRO A 79 9.85 1.38 4.90
CA PRO A 79 10.98 1.70 4.04
C PRO A 79 11.91 0.52 3.72
N ILE A 80 12.19 0.32 2.44
CA ILE A 80 13.09 -0.75 1.94
C ILE A 80 14.42 -0.23 1.40
N VAL A 81 14.53 1.09 1.22
CA VAL A 81 15.75 1.79 0.81
C VAL A 81 15.95 3.02 1.71
N ASP A 82 17.20 3.45 1.86
CA ASP A 82 17.56 4.56 2.75
C ASP A 82 17.29 5.94 2.12
N ASP A 83 17.23 6.02 0.79
CA ASP A 83 16.89 7.26 0.09
C ASP A 83 15.36 7.47 0.09
N PRO A 84 14.86 8.59 0.65
CA PRO A 84 13.43 8.83 0.79
C PRO A 84 12.73 9.11 -0.56
N TYR A 85 13.44 9.66 -1.55
CA TYR A 85 12.86 9.95 -2.85
C TYR A 85 12.66 8.65 -3.65
N ASP A 86 13.66 7.77 -3.65
CA ASP A 86 13.54 6.44 -4.25
C ASP A 86 12.52 5.58 -3.53
N PHE A 87 12.47 5.61 -2.19
CA PHE A 87 11.42 4.91 -1.44
C PHE A 87 10.02 5.38 -1.87
N GLY A 88 9.79 6.70 -1.95
CA GLY A 88 8.51 7.26 -2.39
C GLY A 88 8.13 6.82 -3.81
N ARG A 89 9.10 6.81 -4.75
CA ARG A 89 8.88 6.32 -6.11
C ARG A 89 8.53 4.84 -6.15
N ILE A 90 9.22 4.02 -5.37
CA ILE A 90 8.96 2.57 -5.31
C ILE A 90 7.57 2.32 -4.70
N ALA A 91 7.24 2.98 -3.60
CA ALA A 91 5.93 2.87 -2.94
C ALA A 91 4.78 3.29 -3.86
N ALA A 92 4.89 4.45 -4.52
CA ALA A 92 3.90 4.91 -5.47
C ALA A 92 3.76 3.95 -6.67
N SER A 93 4.88 3.44 -7.19
CA SER A 93 4.84 2.50 -8.32
C SER A 93 4.15 1.19 -7.96
N ASN A 94 4.38 0.67 -6.75
CA ASN A 94 3.71 -0.52 -6.23
C ASN A 94 2.22 -0.28 -6.00
N ALA A 95 1.83 0.83 -5.35
CA ALA A 95 0.41 1.12 -5.15
C ALA A 95 -0.36 1.30 -6.47
N ILE A 96 0.29 1.82 -7.51
CA ILE A 96 -0.31 2.00 -8.83
C ILE A 96 -0.34 0.69 -9.64
N SER A 97 0.54 -0.28 -9.35
CA SER A 97 0.66 -1.49 -10.18
C SER A 97 -0.62 -2.32 -10.23
N ASP A 98 -1.41 -2.35 -9.17
CA ASP A 98 -2.66 -3.13 -9.14
C ASP A 98 -3.70 -2.56 -10.12
N VAL A 99 -3.74 -1.24 -10.30
CA VAL A 99 -4.61 -0.61 -11.30
C VAL A 99 -4.23 -1.08 -12.71
N TYR A 100 -2.93 -1.15 -13.01
CA TYR A 100 -2.47 -1.66 -14.30
C TYR A 100 -2.70 -3.16 -14.44
N ALA A 101 -2.53 -3.95 -13.37
CA ALA A 101 -2.80 -5.39 -13.37
C ALA A 101 -4.25 -5.71 -13.73
N MET A 102 -5.18 -4.86 -13.26
CA MET A 102 -6.61 -4.94 -13.60
C MET A 102 -6.96 -4.33 -14.97
N GLY A 103 -5.96 -3.90 -15.77
CA GLY A 103 -6.16 -3.30 -17.09
C GLY A 103 -6.71 -1.87 -17.07
N GLY A 104 -6.66 -1.19 -15.92
CA GLY A 104 -7.14 0.18 -15.73
C GLY A 104 -6.11 1.25 -16.12
N THR A 105 -6.58 2.49 -16.11
CA THR A 105 -5.74 3.69 -16.21
C THR A 105 -5.86 4.50 -14.93
N PRO A 106 -4.77 4.76 -14.20
CA PRO A 106 -4.81 5.59 -12.99
C PRO A 106 -5.25 7.02 -13.30
N ILE A 107 -6.21 7.55 -12.56
CA ILE A 107 -6.74 8.92 -12.73
C ILE A 107 -6.46 9.83 -11.54
N MET A 108 -6.19 9.27 -10.36
CA MET A 108 -5.87 9.98 -9.12
C MET A 108 -5.13 9.06 -8.13
N ALA A 109 -4.59 9.64 -7.06
CA ALA A 109 -3.98 8.94 -5.92
C ALA A 109 -4.28 9.70 -4.61
N LEU A 110 -4.14 9.03 -3.46
CA LEU A 110 -4.33 9.57 -2.10
C LEU A 110 -3.01 9.59 -1.32
#